data_AF-A0A2A4VBN3-F1
#
_entry.id   AF-A0A2A4VBN3-F1
#
_cell.length_a   1.000
_cell.length_b   1.000
_cell.length_c   1.000
_cell.angle_alpha   90.00
_cell.angle_beta   90.00
_cell.angle_gamma   90.00
#
_symmetry.space_group_name_H-M   'P 1'
#
loop_
_entity.id
_entity.type
_entity.pdbx_description
1 polymer ?
#
loop_
_entity_poly.entity_id
_entity_poly.type
_entity_poly.pdbx_seq_one_letter_code
_entity_poly.pdbx_strand_id
1 'polypeptide(L)'
;MGFLENLESIFIDDFKAGVEQTTGLPVVYIDPDQLHRQHFEETGTLHADDLGILQDMINAQAPGMGERFNEFHVIEVLETGPFAIRLPHENETYCLVNIPHDDLDHKNEIIPTLAQTDISRIKEIPGWDDHWDRVFGIHEATHCSAENPDTSILGILKTEITSDQAAIDWLKENNLDDIAEALKDYRALGASSGVVRDELVDGNFKHASSIFLDLGDGNNLSPDVLEAELEFQTYAKTFEDELVKEVANVKDIDYGDALKMRYVDTQGFMTAAQDAIDGGLLARDDPYTEQLSQDYVDNFNQTGIVEIPKAPLMTALTGFEAEMMQEVQAIHGISEAAAQDMRENDPKQFVETLESALEQGQFERPDPYTEALIRNYTEGFRRQVVETKPRDRASLESTTDNDVQKASNTTMPSPSTHAALDIRTIEGGTPEINFDDNLNASTTIGGVDAPAFFASFADPQLAAQRETLEQSTASQTTPDFSFAQTEPATTPT
;
A
#
# COMPACT_ATOMS: atom_id res chain seq x y z
N MET A 1 21.31 -23.19 -11.09
CA MET A 1 20.02 -22.47 -11.18
C MET A 1 19.39 -22.29 -9.80
N GLY A 2 19.33 -23.27 -8.90
CA GLY A 2 18.65 -23.12 -7.59
C GLY A 2 19.34 -22.32 -6.45
N PHE A 3 20.17 -21.31 -6.72
CA PHE A 3 20.65 -20.38 -5.67
C PHE A 3 19.98 -19.01 -5.75
N LEU A 4 19.48 -18.62 -6.94
CA LEU A 4 18.73 -17.37 -7.13
C LEU A 4 17.25 -17.54 -6.79
N GLU A 5 16.64 -18.69 -7.11
CA GLU A 5 15.28 -19.05 -6.64
C GLU A 5 15.18 -19.18 -5.09
N ASN A 6 16.32 -19.27 -4.38
CA ASN A 6 16.36 -19.29 -2.92
C ASN A 6 16.52 -17.89 -2.29
N LEU A 7 16.68 -16.83 -3.09
CA LEU A 7 16.74 -15.44 -2.60
C LEU A 7 15.36 -14.76 -2.67
N GLU A 8 14.48 -15.18 -3.56
CA GLU A 8 13.04 -14.82 -3.54
C GLU A 8 12.31 -15.46 -2.33
N SER A 9 12.92 -16.45 -1.67
CA SER A 9 12.38 -17.18 -0.51
C SER A 9 12.52 -16.46 0.84
N ILE A 10 13.11 -15.26 0.94
CA ILE A 10 13.28 -14.58 2.24
C ILE A 10 12.12 -13.60 2.53
N PHE A 11 11.55 -12.98 1.50
CA PHE A 11 10.60 -11.86 1.63
C PHE A 11 9.19 -12.32 2.05
N ILE A 12 8.66 -13.33 1.33
CA ILE A 12 7.41 -14.01 1.73
C ILE A 12 7.56 -14.61 3.13
N ASP A 13 8.76 -15.05 3.51
CA ASP A 13 8.98 -15.68 4.81
C ASP A 13 8.89 -14.68 5.97
N ASP A 14 9.32 -13.43 5.81
CA ASP A 14 9.22 -12.41 6.88
C ASP A 14 7.80 -11.83 7.04
N PHE A 15 7.05 -11.64 5.94
CA PHE A 15 5.62 -11.36 6.02
C PHE A 15 4.89 -12.50 6.74
N LYS A 16 5.07 -13.75 6.29
CA LYS A 16 4.48 -14.94 6.94
C LYS A 16 4.90 -15.07 8.39
N ALA A 17 6.16 -14.80 8.72
CA ALA A 17 6.65 -14.82 10.09
C ALA A 17 5.95 -13.78 10.97
N GLY A 18 5.74 -12.56 10.44
CA GLY A 18 4.94 -11.52 11.09
C GLY A 18 3.51 -11.98 11.34
N VAL A 19 2.89 -12.59 10.34
CA VAL A 19 1.52 -13.11 10.43
C VAL A 19 1.40 -14.17 11.54
N GLU A 20 2.25 -15.19 11.48
CA GLU A 20 2.22 -16.34 12.40
C GLU A 20 2.50 -15.96 13.86
N GLN A 21 3.32 -14.95 14.09
CA GLN A 21 3.64 -14.47 15.44
C GLN A 21 2.43 -13.86 16.15
N THR A 22 1.59 -13.15 15.42
CA THR A 22 0.53 -12.31 16.02
C THR A 22 -0.81 -13.00 16.02
N THR A 23 -1.14 -13.74 14.97
CA THR A 23 -2.50 -14.28 14.77
C THR A 23 -2.89 -15.32 15.83
N GLY A 24 -1.95 -16.18 16.26
CA GLY A 24 -2.24 -17.28 17.19
C GLY A 24 -3.24 -18.32 16.66
N LEU A 25 -3.64 -18.22 15.40
CA LEU A 25 -4.55 -19.09 14.68
C LEU A 25 -3.79 -19.87 13.58
N PRO A 26 -4.32 -21.01 13.11
CA PRO A 26 -3.88 -21.61 11.86
C PRO A 26 -4.07 -20.63 10.69
N VAL A 27 -3.05 -20.50 9.84
CA VAL A 27 -3.04 -19.53 8.73
C VAL A 27 -3.21 -20.24 7.39
N VAL A 28 -4.01 -19.64 6.50
CA VAL A 28 -4.11 -20.03 5.09
C VAL A 28 -3.64 -18.83 4.27
N TYR A 29 -2.60 -19.02 3.47
CA TYR A 29 -2.08 -17.97 2.60
C TYR A 29 -2.70 -18.07 1.21
N ILE A 30 -3.15 -16.94 0.69
CA ILE A 30 -3.55 -16.78 -0.70
C ILE A 30 -2.44 -16.02 -1.40
N ASP A 31 -2.00 -16.54 -2.54
CA ASP A 31 -1.03 -15.93 -3.42
C ASP A 31 -1.78 -15.37 -4.64
N PRO A 32 -1.98 -14.05 -4.70
CA PRO A 32 -2.78 -13.44 -5.75
C PRO A 32 -2.08 -13.50 -7.12
N ASP A 33 -0.77 -13.74 -7.17
CA ASP A 33 0.00 -13.83 -8.42
C ASP A 33 -0.19 -15.19 -9.12
N GLN A 34 -0.82 -16.16 -8.44
CA GLN A 34 -1.30 -17.38 -9.07
C GLN A 34 -2.62 -17.20 -9.84
N LEU A 35 -3.30 -16.05 -9.68
CA LEU A 35 -4.53 -15.72 -10.39
C LEU A 35 -4.25 -14.93 -11.68
N HIS A 36 -5.19 -14.88 -12.61
CA HIS A 36 -5.03 -14.14 -13.88
C HIS A 36 -5.28 -12.63 -13.70
N ARG A 37 -4.55 -11.96 -12.80
CA ARG A 37 -4.68 -10.52 -12.49
C ARG A 37 -4.64 -9.63 -13.73
N GLN A 38 -3.67 -9.86 -14.62
CA GLN A 38 -3.56 -9.09 -15.88
C GLN A 38 -4.84 -9.18 -16.73
N HIS A 39 -5.51 -10.34 -16.76
CA HIS A 39 -6.77 -10.48 -17.49
C HIS A 39 -7.86 -9.60 -16.85
N PHE A 40 -7.94 -9.60 -15.52
CA PHE A 40 -8.89 -8.78 -14.78
C PHE A 40 -8.64 -7.28 -15.01
N GLU A 41 -7.39 -6.82 -14.93
CA GLU A 41 -7.00 -5.43 -15.19
C GLU A 41 -7.31 -4.98 -16.62
N GLU A 42 -7.07 -5.83 -17.63
CA GLU A 42 -7.29 -5.49 -19.04
C GLU A 42 -8.76 -5.52 -19.45
N THR A 43 -9.58 -6.38 -18.83
CA THR A 43 -10.94 -6.67 -19.29
C THR A 43 -12.04 -6.23 -18.34
N GLY A 44 -11.71 -5.98 -17.07
CA GLY A 44 -12.68 -5.77 -15.99
C GLY A 44 -13.50 -7.03 -15.66
N THR A 45 -13.06 -8.21 -16.09
CA THR A 45 -13.76 -9.48 -15.88
C THR A 45 -12.82 -10.57 -15.40
N LEU A 46 -13.33 -11.50 -14.58
CA LEU A 46 -12.56 -12.63 -14.07
C LEU A 46 -12.23 -13.64 -15.17
N HIS A 47 -11.06 -14.27 -15.06
CA HIS A 47 -10.74 -15.41 -15.89
C HIS A 47 -11.52 -16.64 -15.42
N ALA A 48 -11.94 -17.49 -16.37
CA ALA A 48 -12.81 -18.63 -16.09
C ALA A 48 -12.20 -19.66 -15.11
N ASP A 49 -10.87 -19.66 -14.98
CA ASP A 49 -10.14 -20.61 -14.13
C ASP A 49 -9.85 -20.06 -12.72
N ASP A 50 -9.97 -18.75 -12.48
CA ASP A 50 -9.48 -18.12 -11.23
C ASP A 50 -10.19 -18.65 -9.98
N LEU A 51 -11.50 -18.93 -10.07
CA LEU A 51 -12.23 -19.52 -8.96
C LEU A 51 -11.67 -20.91 -8.60
N GLY A 52 -11.38 -21.74 -9.60
CA GLY A 52 -10.80 -23.06 -9.37
C GLY A 52 -9.42 -22.97 -8.72
N ILE A 53 -8.59 -22.05 -9.19
CA ILE A 53 -7.25 -21.80 -8.64
C ILE A 53 -7.34 -21.39 -7.17
N LEU A 54 -8.20 -20.41 -6.84
CA LEU A 54 -8.40 -19.96 -5.45
C LEU A 54 -8.86 -21.10 -4.54
N GLN A 55 -9.82 -21.90 -4.99
CA GLN A 55 -10.33 -23.04 -4.21
C GLN A 55 -9.25 -24.11 -3.99
N ASP A 56 -8.42 -24.39 -4.99
CA ASP A 56 -7.33 -25.36 -4.89
C ASP A 56 -6.22 -24.88 -3.95
N MET A 57 -5.83 -23.60 -4.02
CA MET A 57 -4.84 -22.99 -3.10
C MET A 57 -5.27 -23.12 -1.63
N ILE A 58 -6.54 -22.82 -1.36
CA ILE A 58 -7.11 -22.90 -0.01
C ILE A 58 -7.21 -24.35 0.44
N ASN A 59 -7.72 -25.26 -0.40
CA ASN A 59 -7.88 -26.67 -0.06
C ASN A 59 -6.55 -27.41 0.15
N ALA A 60 -5.46 -26.94 -0.46
CA ALA A 60 -4.13 -27.47 -0.23
C ALA A 60 -3.64 -27.26 1.21
N GLN A 61 -4.08 -26.17 1.86
CA GLN A 61 -3.70 -25.80 3.23
C GLN A 61 -4.78 -26.18 4.26
N ALA A 62 -6.06 -26.03 3.89
CA ALA A 62 -7.23 -26.33 4.70
C ALA A 62 -8.28 -27.11 3.88
N PRO A 63 -8.19 -28.45 3.81
CA PRO A 63 -9.07 -29.27 2.98
C PRO A 63 -10.56 -29.06 3.27
N GLY A 64 -11.35 -28.80 2.23
CA GLY A 64 -12.80 -28.58 2.31
C GLY A 64 -13.21 -27.12 2.52
N MET A 65 -12.26 -26.23 2.80
CA MET A 65 -12.53 -24.81 3.00
C MET A 65 -12.78 -24.07 1.69
N GLY A 66 -12.17 -24.51 0.58
CA GLY A 66 -12.28 -23.86 -0.73
C GLY A 66 -13.72 -23.76 -1.24
N GLU A 67 -14.59 -24.72 -0.89
CA GLU A 67 -16.01 -24.74 -1.32
C GLU A 67 -16.82 -23.52 -0.85
N ARG A 68 -16.30 -22.73 0.09
CA ARG A 68 -16.95 -21.52 0.61
C ARG A 68 -16.70 -20.27 -0.23
N PHE A 69 -15.71 -20.33 -1.11
CA PHE A 69 -15.27 -19.20 -1.92
C PHE A 69 -15.97 -19.24 -3.27
N ASN A 70 -16.27 -18.05 -3.78
CA ASN A 70 -16.95 -17.82 -5.04
C ASN A 70 -16.24 -16.70 -5.82
N GLU A 71 -16.72 -16.42 -7.03
CA GLU A 71 -16.15 -15.38 -7.90
C GLU A 71 -15.98 -14.01 -7.21
N PHE A 72 -16.85 -13.62 -6.27
CA PHE A 72 -16.67 -12.37 -5.54
C PHE A 72 -15.40 -12.35 -4.68
N HIS A 73 -15.03 -13.50 -4.10
CA HIS A 73 -13.82 -13.57 -3.29
C HIS A 73 -12.56 -13.53 -4.16
N VAL A 74 -12.64 -13.99 -5.42
CA VAL A 74 -11.55 -13.81 -6.39
C VAL A 74 -11.36 -12.34 -6.69
N ILE A 75 -12.46 -11.60 -6.93
CA ILE A 75 -12.41 -10.14 -7.14
C ILE A 75 -11.79 -9.47 -5.91
N GLU A 76 -12.26 -9.81 -4.72
CA GLU A 76 -11.71 -9.28 -3.47
C GLU A 76 -10.19 -9.50 -3.38
N VAL A 77 -9.72 -10.73 -3.61
CA VAL A 77 -8.29 -11.07 -3.64
C VAL A 77 -7.48 -10.26 -4.64
N LEU A 78 -8.05 -9.97 -5.80
CA LEU A 78 -7.38 -9.19 -6.85
C LEU A 78 -7.41 -7.67 -6.59
N GLU A 79 -8.38 -7.17 -5.83
CA GLU A 79 -8.62 -5.73 -5.65
C GLU A 79 -8.09 -5.16 -4.32
N THR A 80 -8.05 -5.94 -3.24
CA THR A 80 -7.89 -5.39 -1.89
C THR A 80 -6.44 -5.34 -1.37
N GLY A 81 -5.45 -5.81 -2.16
CA GLY A 81 -4.06 -5.89 -1.71
C GLY A 81 -3.89 -6.89 -0.55
N PRO A 82 -2.80 -6.84 0.24
CA PRO A 82 -2.69 -7.71 1.40
C PRO A 82 -3.84 -7.41 2.36
N PHE A 83 -4.58 -8.45 2.74
CA PHE A 83 -5.66 -8.38 3.72
C PHE A 83 -5.66 -9.66 4.54
N ALA A 84 -6.24 -9.60 5.73
CA ALA A 84 -6.49 -10.77 6.53
C ALA A 84 -7.93 -10.85 7.03
N ILE A 85 -8.50 -12.06 7.00
CA ILE A 85 -9.85 -12.33 7.45
C ILE A 85 -9.91 -13.58 8.32
N ARG A 86 -10.61 -13.45 9.44
CA ARG A 86 -10.90 -14.55 10.35
C ARG A 86 -12.08 -15.38 9.83
N LEU A 87 -11.86 -16.67 9.57
CA LEU A 87 -12.86 -17.57 9.01
C LEU A 87 -13.07 -18.84 9.85
N PRO A 88 -14.25 -19.04 10.46
CA PRO A 88 -14.57 -20.27 11.17
C PRO A 88 -14.86 -21.40 10.17
N HIS A 89 -14.21 -22.55 10.28
CA HIS A 89 -14.44 -23.74 9.44
C HIS A 89 -14.47 -25.00 10.31
N GLU A 90 -15.56 -25.77 10.19
CA GLU A 90 -15.85 -26.92 11.04
C GLU A 90 -15.77 -26.59 12.54
N ASN A 91 -14.75 -27.11 13.24
CA ASN A 91 -14.52 -26.91 14.68
C ASN A 91 -13.29 -26.02 14.96
N GLU A 92 -12.75 -25.36 13.94
CA GLU A 92 -11.54 -24.55 14.01
C GLU A 92 -11.78 -23.17 13.40
N THR A 93 -10.93 -22.19 13.74
CA THR A 93 -10.95 -20.86 13.13
C THR A 93 -9.61 -20.63 12.47
N TYR A 94 -9.63 -20.19 11.22
CA TYR A 94 -8.46 -19.92 10.43
C TYR A 94 -8.30 -18.41 10.22
N CYS A 95 -7.06 -17.98 10.12
CA CYS A 95 -6.70 -16.68 9.59
C CYS A 95 -6.37 -16.86 8.11
N LEU A 96 -7.22 -16.34 7.23
CA LEU A 96 -6.93 -16.31 5.80
C LEU A 96 -6.20 -15.00 5.51
N VAL A 97 -5.07 -15.07 4.83
CA VAL A 97 -4.23 -13.91 4.53
C VAL A 97 -3.91 -13.88 3.05
N ASN A 98 -4.21 -12.77 2.39
CA ASN A 98 -3.71 -12.45 1.06
C ASN A 98 -2.30 -11.89 1.21
N ILE A 99 -1.31 -12.56 0.60
CA ILE A 99 0.07 -12.08 0.65
C ILE A 99 0.22 -10.87 -0.30
N PRO A 100 1.19 -9.98 -0.05
CA PRO A 100 1.54 -8.93 -1.00
C PRO A 100 1.90 -9.54 -2.36
N HIS A 101 1.55 -8.83 -3.43
CA HIS A 101 1.99 -9.18 -4.78
C HIS A 101 3.51 -9.02 -4.93
N ASP A 102 4.08 -9.70 -5.92
CA ASP A 102 5.47 -9.54 -6.36
C ASP A 102 5.80 -8.09 -6.76
N ASP A 103 4.81 -7.26 -7.17
CA ASP A 103 5.00 -5.83 -7.47
C ASP A 103 4.86 -4.90 -6.25
N LEU A 104 4.70 -5.49 -5.06
CA LEU A 104 4.66 -4.84 -3.75
C LEU A 104 5.59 -5.55 -2.77
N ASP A 105 6.72 -6.09 -3.25
CA ASP A 105 7.66 -6.90 -2.47
C ASP A 105 8.82 -6.08 -1.88
N HIS A 106 8.83 -4.77 -2.16
CA HIS A 106 9.85 -3.85 -1.69
C HIS A 106 9.25 -2.69 -0.93
N LYS A 107 9.93 -2.22 0.13
CA LYS A 107 9.47 -1.05 0.89
C LYS A 107 9.30 0.18 -0.01
N ASN A 108 10.08 0.29 -1.09
CA ASN A 108 9.99 1.38 -2.05
C ASN A 108 8.71 1.35 -2.92
N GLU A 109 7.96 0.26 -2.91
CA GLU A 109 6.69 0.07 -3.63
C GLU A 109 5.50 0.09 -2.66
N ILE A 110 5.69 -0.48 -1.48
CA ILE A 110 4.69 -0.54 -0.43
C ILE A 110 4.46 0.84 0.25
N ILE A 111 5.53 1.50 0.69
CA ILE A 111 5.44 2.78 1.42
C ILE A 111 4.76 3.90 0.62
N PRO A 112 4.97 4.05 -0.69
CA PRO A 112 4.24 5.02 -1.50
C PRO A 112 2.74 4.77 -1.53
N THR A 113 2.33 3.49 -1.49
CA THR A 113 0.92 3.11 -1.40
C THR A 113 0.34 3.51 -0.05
N LEU A 114 1.11 3.36 1.04
CA LEU A 114 0.74 3.86 2.36
C LEU A 114 0.68 5.38 2.43
N ALA A 115 1.72 6.07 1.96
CA ALA A 115 1.87 7.51 2.07
C ALA A 115 1.06 8.28 1.03
N GLN A 116 0.58 7.57 0.00
CA GLN A 116 -0.05 8.11 -1.22
C GLN A 116 0.68 9.35 -1.76
N THR A 117 2.00 9.33 -1.58
CA THR A 117 2.93 10.37 -1.98
C THR A 117 3.86 9.75 -3.00
N ASP A 118 4.16 10.50 -4.05
CA ASP A 118 5.10 10.08 -5.09
C ASP A 118 6.45 9.66 -4.46
N ILE A 119 6.89 8.43 -4.73
CA ILE A 119 8.20 7.88 -4.35
C ILE A 119 9.35 8.86 -4.52
N SER A 120 9.33 9.62 -5.62
CA SER A 120 10.41 10.55 -5.97
C SER A 120 10.57 11.69 -4.96
N ARG A 121 9.60 11.84 -4.06
CA ARG A 121 9.56 12.88 -3.02
C ARG A 121 9.67 12.32 -1.63
N ILE A 122 9.64 11.01 -1.43
CA ILE A 122 9.88 10.43 -0.10
C ILE A 122 11.40 10.37 0.11
N LYS A 123 11.86 10.67 1.32
CA LYS A 123 13.24 10.46 1.74
C LYS A 123 13.57 8.96 1.72
N GLU A 124 14.83 8.63 1.93
CA GLU A 124 15.22 7.24 2.09
C GLU A 124 14.41 6.58 3.22
N ILE A 125 13.68 5.52 2.86
CA ILE A 125 12.83 4.77 3.78
C ILE A 125 13.75 4.01 4.75
N PRO A 126 13.64 4.20 6.08
CA PRO A 126 14.50 3.53 7.04
C PRO A 126 14.25 2.01 7.07
N GLY A 127 15.18 1.26 7.66
CA GLY A 127 15.08 -0.20 7.77
C GLY A 127 15.43 -0.96 6.49
N TRP A 128 15.33 -2.28 6.57
CA TRP A 128 15.49 -3.22 5.46
C TRP A 128 14.10 -3.68 4.98
N ASP A 129 14.00 -4.29 3.81
CA ASP A 129 12.71 -4.75 3.27
C ASP A 129 12.04 -5.78 4.21
N ASP A 130 12.82 -6.71 4.76
CA ASP A 130 12.35 -7.71 5.74
C ASP A 130 11.68 -7.11 6.99
N HIS A 131 12.15 -5.95 7.46
CA HIS A 131 11.52 -5.24 8.57
C HIS A 131 10.13 -4.75 8.19
N TRP A 132 9.95 -4.25 6.96
CA TRP A 132 8.66 -3.76 6.48
C TRP A 132 7.71 -4.91 6.18
N ASP A 133 8.17 -5.97 5.51
CA ASP A 133 7.36 -7.16 5.25
C ASP A 133 6.80 -7.73 6.56
N ARG A 134 7.63 -7.80 7.59
CA ARG A 134 7.23 -8.25 8.91
C ARG A 134 6.25 -7.31 9.61
N VAL A 135 6.44 -6.00 9.48
CA VAL A 135 5.49 -4.97 9.95
C VAL A 135 4.12 -5.17 9.32
N PHE A 136 4.06 -5.40 8.00
CA PHE A 136 2.83 -5.70 7.29
C PHE A 136 2.22 -7.02 7.76
N GLY A 137 3.01 -8.08 7.88
CA GLY A 137 2.52 -9.36 8.38
C GLY A 137 1.91 -9.25 9.78
N ILE A 138 2.54 -8.49 10.69
CA ILE A 138 2.01 -8.24 12.03
C ILE A 138 0.72 -7.42 11.98
N HIS A 139 0.67 -6.38 11.14
CA HIS A 139 -0.53 -5.59 10.92
C HIS A 139 -1.68 -6.48 10.44
N GLU A 140 -1.48 -7.23 9.36
CA GLU A 140 -2.52 -8.08 8.77
C GLU A 140 -2.99 -9.16 9.76
N ALA A 141 -2.08 -9.85 10.44
CA ALA A 141 -2.49 -10.85 11.42
C ALA A 141 -3.31 -10.29 12.59
N THR A 142 -3.16 -9.01 12.92
CA THR A 142 -3.94 -8.38 13.97
C THR A 142 -5.42 -8.31 13.60
N HIS A 143 -5.76 -8.17 12.31
CA HIS A 143 -7.15 -8.24 11.82
C HIS A 143 -7.81 -9.60 12.11
N CYS A 144 -7.02 -10.68 12.15
CA CYS A 144 -7.51 -12.01 12.52
C CYS A 144 -7.76 -12.22 14.01
N SER A 145 -7.23 -11.34 14.88
CA SER A 145 -7.35 -11.50 16.34
C SER A 145 -8.69 -10.97 16.90
N ALA A 146 -9.44 -10.20 16.11
CA ALA A 146 -10.73 -9.65 16.51
C ALA A 146 -11.82 -10.73 16.55
N GLU A 147 -12.33 -11.06 17.75
CA GLU A 147 -13.38 -12.09 17.90
C GLU A 147 -14.70 -11.74 17.20
N ASN A 148 -15.03 -10.44 17.13
CA ASN A 148 -16.19 -9.89 16.44
C ASN A 148 -15.78 -8.60 15.72
N PRO A 149 -15.37 -8.66 14.43
CA PRO A 149 -14.99 -7.47 13.69
C PRO A 149 -16.21 -6.55 13.59
N ASP A 150 -16.11 -5.36 14.17
CA ASP A 150 -17.13 -4.33 14.00
C ASP A 150 -16.99 -3.72 12.60
N THR A 151 -17.94 -4.05 11.74
CA THR A 151 -18.00 -3.57 10.35
C THR A 151 -18.41 -2.10 10.22
N SER A 152 -18.68 -1.39 11.33
CA SER A 152 -18.85 0.06 11.31
C SER A 152 -17.56 0.75 10.87
N ILE A 153 -17.65 1.97 10.31
CA ILE A 153 -16.46 2.73 9.90
C ILE A 153 -15.50 2.93 11.08
N LEU A 154 -16.02 3.17 12.29
CA LEU A 154 -15.21 3.28 13.51
C LEU A 154 -14.64 1.94 13.96
N GLY A 155 -15.38 0.85 13.79
CA GLY A 155 -14.91 -0.50 14.08
C GLY A 155 -13.76 -0.93 13.19
N ILE A 156 -13.86 -0.63 11.89
CA ILE A 156 -12.77 -0.79 10.92
C ILE A 156 -11.58 0.08 11.35
N LEU A 157 -11.79 1.38 11.57
CA LEU A 157 -10.73 2.29 12.00
C LEU A 157 -10.04 1.84 13.29
N LYS A 158 -10.79 1.38 14.28
CA LYS A 158 -10.26 0.83 15.53
C LYS A 158 -9.40 -0.40 15.29
N THR A 159 -9.84 -1.29 14.41
CA THR A 159 -9.10 -2.50 14.06
C THR A 159 -7.78 -2.12 13.39
N GLU A 160 -7.82 -1.22 12.41
CA GLU A 160 -6.66 -0.69 11.69
C GLU A 160 -5.64 -0.02 12.62
N ILE A 161 -6.11 0.78 13.59
CA ILE A 161 -5.26 1.38 14.63
C ILE A 161 -4.60 0.30 15.49
N THR A 162 -5.38 -0.71 15.89
CA THR A 162 -4.86 -1.79 16.73
C THR A 162 -3.78 -2.57 15.98
N SER A 163 -4.00 -2.82 14.69
CA SER A 163 -3.04 -3.46 13.79
C SER A 163 -1.76 -2.65 13.61
N ASP A 164 -1.86 -1.34 13.36
CA ASP A 164 -0.70 -0.45 13.31
C ASP A 164 0.05 -0.37 14.64
N GLN A 165 -0.67 -0.31 15.76
CA GLN A 165 -0.06 -0.25 17.09
C GLN A 165 0.71 -1.54 17.42
N ALA A 166 0.17 -2.71 17.05
CA ALA A 166 0.87 -3.99 17.20
C ALA A 166 2.20 -4.00 16.43
N ALA A 167 2.22 -3.49 15.20
CA ALA A 167 3.44 -3.36 14.41
C ALA A 167 4.43 -2.37 15.04
N ILE A 168 3.96 -1.23 15.54
CA ILE A 168 4.79 -0.22 16.23
C ILE A 168 5.39 -0.76 17.52
N ASP A 169 4.61 -1.48 18.32
CA ASP A 169 5.08 -2.07 19.57
C ASP A 169 6.17 -3.09 19.29
N TRP A 170 5.97 -3.94 18.27
CA TRP A 170 7.02 -4.86 17.81
C TRP A 170 8.29 -4.12 17.39
N LEU A 171 8.18 -3.06 16.58
CA LEU A 171 9.35 -2.26 16.17
C LEU A 171 10.10 -1.69 17.38
N LYS A 172 9.38 -1.12 18.35
CA LYS A 172 9.97 -0.57 19.58
C LYS A 172 10.63 -1.64 20.45
N GLU A 173 9.98 -2.78 20.64
CA GLU A 173 10.53 -3.92 21.39
C GLU A 173 11.84 -4.45 20.77
N ASN A 174 12.00 -4.27 19.46
CA ASN A 174 13.19 -4.65 18.70
C ASN A 174 14.19 -3.51 18.49
N ASN A 175 14.00 -2.34 19.13
CA ASN A 175 14.85 -1.14 19.02
C ASN A 175 14.94 -0.57 17.58
N LEU A 176 13.83 -0.61 16.86
CA LEU A 176 13.65 -0.06 15.50
C LEU A 176 12.81 1.22 15.54
N ASP A 177 13.17 2.16 16.42
CA ASP A 177 12.41 3.39 16.68
C ASP A 177 12.27 4.30 15.46
N ASP A 178 13.26 4.29 14.57
CA ASP A 178 13.26 5.07 13.32
C ASP A 178 12.23 4.56 12.32
N ILE A 179 12.09 3.24 12.20
CA ILE A 179 11.06 2.60 11.38
C ILE A 179 9.68 2.83 12.00
N ALA A 180 9.56 2.74 13.32
CA ALA A 180 8.29 2.99 14.02
C ALA A 180 7.79 4.43 13.78
N GLU A 181 8.69 5.41 13.81
CA GLU A 181 8.33 6.79 13.52
C GLU A 181 8.00 7.01 12.04
N ALA A 182 8.75 6.38 11.13
CA ALA A 182 8.45 6.45 9.70
C ALA A 182 7.08 5.86 9.36
N LEU A 183 6.70 4.71 9.96
CA LEU A 183 5.38 4.11 9.76
C LEU A 183 4.26 5.09 10.15
N LYS A 184 4.37 5.75 11.31
CA LYS A 184 3.40 6.77 11.73
C LYS A 184 3.31 7.91 10.73
N ASP A 185 4.45 8.40 10.26
CA ASP A 185 4.51 9.50 9.31
C ASP A 185 3.86 9.12 7.97
N TYR A 186 4.13 7.93 7.45
CA TYR A 186 3.53 7.45 6.21
C TYR A 186 2.01 7.28 6.34
N ARG A 187 1.52 6.74 7.46
CA ARG A 187 0.07 6.69 7.74
C ARG A 187 -0.53 8.11 7.83
N ALA A 188 0.14 9.05 8.49
CA ALA A 188 -0.34 10.44 8.59
C ALA A 188 -0.41 11.15 7.22
N LEU A 189 0.56 10.89 6.34
CA LEU A 189 0.56 11.41 4.97
C LEU A 189 -0.58 10.78 4.14
N GLY A 190 -0.74 9.45 4.20
CA GLY A 190 -1.78 8.71 3.49
C GLY A 190 -3.21 8.99 3.94
N ALA A 191 -3.40 9.42 5.19
CA ALA A 191 -4.71 9.84 5.67
C ALA A 191 -5.27 11.04 4.90
N SER A 192 -4.38 11.90 4.39
CA SER A 192 -4.73 13.20 3.83
C SER A 192 -5.01 13.19 2.34
N SER A 193 -4.70 12.11 1.64
CA SER A 193 -4.66 12.02 0.18
C SER A 193 -5.98 11.54 -0.40
N GLY A 194 -7.09 11.91 0.21
CA GLY A 194 -8.38 11.32 -0.06
C GLY A 194 -9.05 11.70 -1.37
N VAL A 195 -8.33 12.40 -2.22
CA VAL A 195 -8.73 12.79 -3.56
C VAL A 195 -7.58 12.51 -4.53
N VAL A 196 -7.13 11.26 -4.62
CA VAL A 196 -6.26 10.83 -5.73
C VAL A 196 -7.12 10.41 -6.91
N ARG A 197 -7.17 11.28 -7.93
CA ARG A 197 -7.57 11.01 -9.33
C ARG A 197 -9.03 10.62 -9.60
N ASP A 198 -9.91 11.60 -9.84
CA ASP A 198 -11.18 11.52 -10.63
C ASP A 198 -12.19 10.38 -10.33
N GLU A 199 -11.87 9.46 -9.44
CA GLU A 199 -12.68 8.42 -8.88
C GLU A 199 -12.97 8.86 -7.44
N LEU A 200 -14.24 8.83 -7.06
CA LEU A 200 -14.69 8.99 -5.67
C LEU A 200 -14.25 7.77 -4.85
N VAL A 201 -12.95 7.44 -4.86
CA VAL A 201 -12.36 6.62 -3.83
C VAL A 201 -12.17 7.57 -2.68
N ASP A 202 -13.24 7.70 -1.89
CA ASP A 202 -13.20 8.12 -0.49
C ASP A 202 -11.80 7.83 0.04
N GLY A 203 -11.08 8.89 0.42
CA GLY A 203 -9.71 8.75 0.87
C GLY A 203 -9.52 7.60 1.80
N ASN A 204 -8.31 7.08 1.86
CA ASN A 204 -8.09 5.87 2.62
C ASN A 204 -8.06 6.11 4.15
N PHE A 205 -9.03 6.88 4.67
CA PHE A 205 -9.38 7.06 6.07
C PHE A 205 -9.63 5.72 6.77
N LYS A 206 -9.90 4.65 6.01
CA LYS A 206 -9.96 3.28 6.51
C LYS A 206 -8.59 2.81 6.98
N HIS A 207 -7.53 3.03 6.23
CA HIS A 207 -6.21 2.43 6.52
C HIS A 207 -5.21 3.42 7.16
N ALA A 208 -5.68 4.18 8.17
CA ALA A 208 -4.92 4.90 9.21
C ALA A 208 -4.94 6.44 9.18
N SER A 209 -5.87 7.02 9.94
CA SER A 209 -5.82 8.44 10.29
C SER A 209 -4.86 8.71 11.47
N SER A 210 -3.56 8.63 11.20
CA SER A 210 -2.42 8.97 12.08
C SER A 210 -2.51 8.48 13.55
N ILE A 211 -2.90 7.21 13.79
CA ILE A 211 -2.76 6.44 15.05
C ILE A 211 -3.18 7.19 16.35
N PHE A 212 -4.10 8.15 16.25
CA PHE A 212 -4.82 8.78 17.35
C PHE A 212 -4.00 9.68 18.31
N LEU A 213 -3.42 10.70 17.68
CA LEU A 213 -3.28 12.07 18.19
C LEU A 213 -2.51 12.24 19.50
N ASP A 214 -1.20 12.49 19.39
CA ASP A 214 -0.53 13.36 20.34
C ASP A 214 -1.22 14.74 20.24
N LEU A 215 -1.97 15.15 21.26
CA LEU A 215 -2.67 16.45 21.29
C LEU A 215 -1.69 17.64 21.47
N GLY A 216 -0.39 17.41 21.24
CA GLY A 216 0.69 18.37 21.41
C GLY A 216 1.24 18.44 22.84
N ASP A 217 0.71 17.62 23.76
CA ASP A 217 1.12 17.53 25.16
C ASP A 217 1.65 16.14 25.57
N GLY A 218 1.81 15.22 24.61
CA GLY A 218 2.21 13.84 24.83
C GLY A 218 1.07 12.90 25.24
N ASN A 219 -0.19 13.36 25.21
CA ASN A 219 -1.34 12.50 25.44
C ASN A 219 -1.92 12.02 24.12
N ASN A 220 -1.96 10.69 23.95
CA ASN A 220 -2.79 10.06 22.94
C ASN A 220 -4.28 10.26 23.27
N LEU A 221 -5.13 10.27 22.26
CA LEU A 221 -6.57 10.18 22.45
C LEU A 221 -6.90 8.99 23.37
N SER A 222 -7.58 9.26 24.50
CA SER A 222 -7.96 8.19 25.44
C SER A 222 -8.86 7.17 24.72
N PRO A 223 -8.67 5.87 24.95
CA PRO A 223 -9.62 4.84 24.54
C PRO A 223 -11.09 5.19 24.86
N ASP A 224 -11.32 5.95 25.94
CA ASP A 224 -12.65 6.41 26.35
C ASP A 224 -13.32 7.35 25.32
N VAL A 225 -12.54 8.11 24.55
CA VAL A 225 -13.07 9.00 23.50
C VAL A 225 -13.52 8.19 22.29
N LEU A 226 -12.72 7.20 21.90
CA LEU A 226 -13.09 6.26 20.83
C LEU A 226 -14.32 5.44 21.23
N GLU A 227 -14.40 5.02 22.49
CA GLU A 227 -15.56 4.31 23.03
C GLU A 227 -16.80 5.21 23.05
N ALA A 228 -16.70 6.47 23.50
CA ALA A 228 -17.79 7.43 23.46
C ALA A 228 -18.26 7.75 22.02
N GLU A 229 -17.33 7.84 21.07
CA GLU A 229 -17.65 8.03 19.65
C GLU A 229 -18.37 6.80 19.07
N LEU A 230 -17.92 5.60 19.44
CA LEU A 230 -18.52 4.33 19.04
C LEU A 230 -19.92 4.16 19.63
N GLU A 231 -20.09 4.51 20.90
CA GLU A 231 -21.38 4.56 21.58
C GLU A 231 -22.32 5.51 20.85
N PHE A 232 -21.86 6.72 20.51
CA PHE A 232 -22.64 7.69 19.76
C PHE A 232 -23.07 7.17 18.36
N GLN A 233 -22.17 6.56 17.60
CA GLN A 233 -22.51 6.00 16.27
C GLN A 233 -23.48 4.82 16.37
N THR A 234 -23.24 3.90 17.30
CA THR A 234 -24.13 2.76 17.58
C THR A 234 -25.51 3.28 17.96
N TYR A 235 -25.54 4.29 18.80
CA TYR A 235 -26.74 4.97 19.23
C TYR A 235 -27.47 5.64 18.06
N ALA A 236 -26.78 6.40 17.21
CA ALA A 236 -27.39 7.10 16.09
C ALA A 236 -27.92 6.15 15.01
N LYS A 237 -27.23 5.03 14.75
CA LYS A 237 -27.71 3.97 13.86
C LYS A 237 -28.95 3.27 14.42
N THR A 238 -28.96 2.99 15.73
CA THR A 238 -30.11 2.42 16.43
C THR A 238 -31.30 3.38 16.36
N PHE A 239 -31.04 4.67 16.55
CA PHE A 239 -32.04 5.72 16.44
C PHE A 239 -32.64 5.80 15.03
N GLU A 240 -31.82 5.74 13.97
CA GLU A 240 -32.32 5.75 12.59
C GLU A 240 -33.25 4.56 12.31
N ASP A 241 -32.85 3.36 12.73
CA ASP A 241 -33.66 2.15 12.57
C ASP A 241 -35.00 2.25 13.33
N GLU A 242 -35.00 2.83 14.53
CA GLU A 242 -36.21 3.08 15.30
C GLU A 242 -37.09 4.17 14.71
N LEU A 243 -36.50 5.27 14.24
CA LEU A 243 -37.23 6.32 13.55
C LEU A 243 -37.95 5.77 12.31
N VAL A 244 -37.28 4.92 11.52
CA VAL A 244 -37.90 4.27 10.35
C VAL A 244 -39.02 3.33 10.78
N LYS A 245 -38.86 2.57 11.86
CA LYS A 245 -39.95 1.73 12.42
C LYS A 245 -41.14 2.56 12.87
N GLU A 246 -40.91 3.68 13.56
CA GLU A 246 -42.01 4.53 14.02
C GLU A 246 -42.68 5.28 12.87
N VAL A 247 -41.94 5.69 11.84
CA VAL A 247 -42.55 6.20 10.60
C VAL A 247 -43.42 5.12 9.95
N ALA A 248 -42.94 3.87 9.88
CA ALA A 248 -43.71 2.75 9.36
C ALA A 248 -45.02 2.55 10.16
N ASN A 249 -44.95 2.63 11.49
CA ASN A 249 -46.10 2.55 12.38
C ASN A 249 -47.10 3.70 12.18
N VAL A 250 -46.60 4.95 12.13
CA VAL A 250 -47.42 6.16 11.92
C VAL A 250 -48.12 6.14 10.57
N LYS A 251 -47.46 5.61 9.54
CA LYS A 251 -47.97 5.56 8.16
C LYS A 251 -48.73 4.29 7.81
N ASP A 252 -48.74 3.30 8.70
CA ASP A 252 -49.30 1.96 8.48
C ASP A 252 -48.76 1.31 7.19
N ILE A 253 -47.43 1.36 7.05
CA ILE A 253 -46.67 0.77 5.93
C ILE A 253 -45.62 -0.20 6.47
N ASP A 254 -45.02 -1.02 5.60
CA ASP A 254 -43.92 -1.87 6.03
C ASP A 254 -42.62 -1.07 6.21
N TYR A 255 -41.69 -1.63 6.98
CA TYR A 255 -40.40 -1.00 7.27
C TYR A 255 -39.60 -0.67 6.00
N GLY A 256 -39.60 -1.55 4.99
CA GLY A 256 -38.89 -1.33 3.74
C GLY A 256 -39.49 -0.19 2.92
N ASP A 257 -40.82 -0.06 2.90
CA ASP A 257 -41.51 1.07 2.29
C ASP A 257 -41.25 2.38 3.05
N ALA A 258 -41.18 2.35 4.38
CA ALA A 258 -40.78 3.52 5.18
C ALA A 258 -39.32 3.93 4.92
N LEU A 259 -38.40 2.96 4.83
CA LEU A 259 -37.00 3.22 4.49
C LEU A 259 -36.89 3.83 3.09
N LYS A 260 -37.64 3.31 2.13
CA LYS A 260 -37.71 3.87 0.77
C LYS A 260 -38.29 5.27 0.76
N MET A 261 -39.29 5.54 1.60
CA MET A 261 -39.94 6.84 1.74
C MET A 261 -38.93 7.94 2.07
N ARG A 262 -37.89 7.66 2.86
CA ARG A 262 -36.78 8.60 3.14
C ARG A 262 -36.17 9.20 1.88
N TYR A 263 -36.06 8.40 0.82
CA TYR A 263 -35.41 8.80 -0.44
C TYR A 263 -36.39 9.26 -1.52
N VAL A 264 -37.63 8.74 -1.54
CA VAL A 264 -38.58 8.97 -2.63
C VAL A 264 -39.73 9.91 -2.27
N ASP A 265 -40.06 10.02 -0.99
CA ASP A 265 -41.06 10.95 -0.43
C ASP A 265 -40.56 11.49 0.91
N THR A 266 -39.42 12.17 0.81
CA THR A 266 -38.68 12.82 1.90
C THR A 266 -39.60 13.64 2.81
N GLN A 267 -40.51 14.45 2.26
CA GLN A 267 -41.44 15.26 3.06
C GLN A 267 -42.49 14.41 3.79
N GLY A 268 -42.97 13.34 3.16
CA GLY A 268 -43.92 12.41 3.73
C GLY A 268 -43.34 11.58 4.87
N PHE A 269 -42.07 11.17 4.74
CA PHE A 269 -41.28 10.55 5.81
C PHE A 269 -41.13 11.52 6.99
N MET A 270 -40.76 12.77 6.70
CA MET A 270 -40.53 13.79 7.72
C MET A 270 -41.73 14.16 8.57
N THR A 271 -42.88 14.32 7.92
CA THR A 271 -44.11 14.61 8.65
C THR A 271 -44.43 13.46 9.60
N ALA A 272 -44.26 12.22 9.14
CA ALA A 272 -44.48 11.02 9.96
C ALA A 272 -43.46 10.88 11.10
N ALA A 273 -42.21 11.26 10.85
CA ALA A 273 -41.15 11.29 11.86
C ALA A 273 -41.46 12.31 12.96
N GLN A 274 -41.85 13.54 12.59
CA GLN A 274 -42.26 14.55 13.58
C GLN A 274 -43.53 14.10 14.31
N ASP A 275 -44.51 13.49 13.64
CA ASP A 275 -45.70 12.93 14.29
C ASP A 275 -45.33 11.83 15.31
N ALA A 276 -44.31 11.01 15.03
CA ALA A 276 -43.80 10.02 15.97
C ALA A 276 -43.11 10.66 17.20
N ILE A 277 -42.32 11.71 16.98
CA ILE A 277 -41.67 12.49 18.05
C ILE A 277 -42.73 13.18 18.93
N ASP A 278 -43.64 13.94 18.31
CA ASP A 278 -44.72 14.67 19.00
C ASP A 278 -45.67 13.72 19.74
N GLY A 279 -45.85 12.50 19.20
CA GLY A 279 -46.61 11.42 19.82
C GLY A 279 -45.90 10.72 20.98
N GLY A 280 -44.63 11.05 21.25
CA GLY A 280 -43.80 10.42 22.28
C GLY A 280 -43.44 8.97 21.96
N LEU A 281 -43.58 8.53 20.71
CA LEU A 281 -43.26 7.16 20.28
C LEU A 281 -41.74 6.90 20.26
N LEU A 282 -40.95 7.98 20.22
CA LEU A 282 -39.49 7.98 20.27
C LEU A 282 -38.93 8.50 21.60
N ALA A 283 -39.78 8.72 22.61
CA ALA A 283 -39.34 9.21 23.91
C ALA A 283 -38.50 8.16 24.64
N ARG A 284 -37.28 8.52 25.02
CA ARG A 284 -36.36 7.69 25.82
C ARG A 284 -35.98 8.40 27.12
N ASP A 285 -35.50 7.62 28.09
CA ASP A 285 -35.01 8.13 29.38
C ASP A 285 -33.71 8.96 29.26
N ASP A 286 -33.07 8.98 28.08
CA ASP A 286 -31.81 9.69 27.81
C ASP A 286 -32.07 11.06 27.14
N PRO A 287 -31.65 12.18 27.77
CA PRO A 287 -31.84 13.54 27.25
C PRO A 287 -31.13 13.83 25.92
N TYR A 288 -30.13 13.03 25.51
CA TYR A 288 -29.52 13.18 24.18
C TYR A 288 -30.47 12.73 23.05
N THR A 289 -31.49 11.92 23.36
CA THR A 289 -32.40 11.34 22.34
C THR A 289 -33.36 12.35 21.76
N GLU A 290 -34.03 13.13 22.60
CA GLU A 290 -35.03 14.07 22.12
C GLU A 290 -34.39 15.18 21.30
N GLN A 291 -33.21 15.66 21.75
CA GLN A 291 -32.46 16.67 21.02
C GLN A 291 -31.86 16.13 19.71
N LEU A 292 -31.27 14.93 19.71
CA LEU A 292 -30.78 14.33 18.46
C LEU A 292 -31.92 14.04 17.48
N SER A 293 -33.10 13.66 17.97
CA SER A 293 -34.30 13.46 17.15
C SER A 293 -34.77 14.75 16.51
N GLN A 294 -34.80 15.84 17.29
CA GLN A 294 -35.22 17.14 16.81
C GLN A 294 -34.18 17.73 15.84
N ASP A 295 -32.88 17.61 16.14
CA ASP A 295 -31.79 18.04 15.27
C ASP A 295 -31.77 17.25 13.96
N TYR A 296 -32.05 15.93 14.01
CA TYR A 296 -32.20 15.10 12.81
C TYR A 296 -33.37 15.61 11.96
N VAL A 297 -34.53 15.87 12.57
CA VAL A 297 -35.71 16.34 11.85
C VAL A 297 -35.54 17.77 11.30
N ASP A 298 -34.95 18.66 12.07
CA ASP A 298 -34.72 20.04 11.69
C ASP A 298 -33.70 20.16 10.53
N ASN A 299 -32.64 19.33 10.55
CA ASN A 299 -31.67 19.27 9.45
C ASN A 299 -32.28 18.69 8.17
N PHE A 300 -33.19 17.71 8.28
CA PHE A 300 -33.82 17.07 7.13
C PHE A 300 -34.71 18.01 6.33
N ASN A 301 -35.36 18.95 7.03
CA ASN A 301 -36.15 20.01 6.41
C ASN A 301 -35.33 20.96 5.52
N GLN A 302 -34.00 21.02 5.68
CA GLN A 302 -33.15 21.95 4.95
C GLN A 302 -32.48 21.33 3.72
N THR A 303 -32.04 20.06 3.81
CA THR A 303 -31.15 19.45 2.80
C THR A 303 -31.78 18.29 2.02
N GLY A 304 -32.91 17.72 2.49
CA GLY A 304 -33.58 16.57 1.87
C GLY A 304 -32.86 15.22 2.03
N ILE A 305 -31.63 15.22 2.57
CA ILE A 305 -30.88 14.05 3.03
C ILE A 305 -30.18 14.49 4.32
N VAL A 306 -30.47 13.80 5.43
CA VAL A 306 -29.72 14.01 6.69
C VAL A 306 -28.66 12.96 6.79
N GLU A 307 -27.42 13.42 6.66
CA GLU A 307 -26.31 12.74 7.29
C GLU A 307 -26.52 12.84 8.80
N ILE A 308 -26.54 11.69 9.47
CA ILE A 308 -26.44 11.64 10.92
C ILE A 308 -25.24 12.53 11.33
N PRO A 309 -25.39 13.46 12.29
CA PRO A 309 -24.27 14.27 12.75
C PRO A 309 -23.10 13.35 13.06
N LYS A 310 -22.00 13.49 12.31
CA LYS A 310 -20.80 12.74 12.62
C LYS A 310 -20.31 13.26 13.96
N ALA A 311 -19.91 12.37 14.85
CA ALA A 311 -19.30 12.82 16.09
C ALA A 311 -17.95 13.52 15.78
N PRO A 312 -17.43 14.36 16.71
CA PRO A 312 -16.46 15.38 16.34
C PRO A 312 -15.16 14.82 15.75
N LEU A 313 -14.74 13.65 16.22
CA LEU A 313 -13.59 12.95 15.67
C LEU A 313 -13.86 12.50 14.22
N MET A 314 -15.00 11.86 13.96
CA MET A 314 -15.36 11.46 12.59
C MET A 314 -15.51 12.65 11.65
N THR A 315 -15.97 13.80 12.17
CA THR A 315 -16.02 15.06 11.43
C THR A 315 -14.61 15.53 11.07
N ALA A 316 -13.68 15.54 12.03
CA ALA A 316 -12.28 15.90 11.77
C ALA A 316 -11.62 14.95 10.77
N LEU A 317 -11.78 13.63 10.94
CA LEU A 317 -11.20 12.62 10.07
C LEU A 317 -11.69 12.71 8.62
N THR A 318 -12.96 13.04 8.42
CA THR A 318 -13.53 13.19 7.07
C THR A 318 -13.37 14.60 6.50
N GLY A 319 -13.01 15.59 7.32
CA GLY A 319 -13.01 17.01 6.96
C GLY A 319 -11.63 17.67 6.88
N PHE A 320 -10.60 17.12 7.53
CA PHE A 320 -9.34 17.85 7.71
C PHE A 320 -8.62 18.16 6.40
N GLU A 321 -8.70 17.29 5.38
CA GLU A 321 -8.14 17.58 4.04
C GLU A 321 -8.84 18.79 3.41
N ALA A 322 -10.17 18.80 3.41
CA ALA A 322 -10.95 19.93 2.90
C ALA A 322 -10.61 21.22 3.67
N GLU A 323 -10.35 21.13 4.97
CA GLU A 323 -9.93 22.27 5.80
C GLU A 323 -8.54 22.77 5.44
N MET A 324 -7.55 21.88 5.32
CA MET A 324 -6.20 22.25 4.86
C MET A 324 -6.28 22.97 3.51
N MET A 325 -7.07 22.43 2.58
CA MET A 325 -7.26 22.97 1.25
C MET A 325 -7.99 24.32 1.28
N GLN A 326 -9.03 24.47 2.10
CA GLN A 326 -9.77 25.74 2.26
C GLN A 326 -8.89 26.83 2.86
N GLU A 327 -8.07 26.49 3.86
CA GLU A 327 -7.20 27.47 4.50
C GLU A 327 -6.12 27.97 3.54
N VAL A 328 -5.50 27.06 2.78
CA VAL A 328 -4.53 27.43 1.72
C VAL A 328 -5.20 28.29 0.64
N GLN A 329 -6.42 27.96 0.22
CA GLN A 329 -7.19 28.79 -0.72
C GLN A 329 -7.43 30.21 -0.15
N ALA A 330 -7.83 30.31 1.11
CA ALA A 330 -8.13 31.58 1.76
C ALA A 330 -6.89 32.46 1.90
N ILE A 331 -5.77 31.90 2.36
CA ILE A 331 -4.51 32.63 2.57
C ILE A 331 -3.92 33.14 1.25
N HIS A 332 -3.93 32.32 0.21
CA HIS A 332 -3.33 32.68 -1.09
C HIS A 332 -4.30 33.32 -2.08
N GLY A 333 -5.60 33.30 -1.80
CA GLY A 333 -6.63 33.78 -2.73
C GLY A 333 -6.67 32.97 -4.04
N ILE A 334 -6.48 31.66 -3.95
CA ILE A 334 -6.41 30.73 -5.08
C ILE A 334 -7.62 29.79 -5.12
N SER A 335 -7.89 29.19 -6.29
CA SER A 335 -8.90 28.15 -6.42
C SER A 335 -8.45 26.82 -5.81
N GLU A 336 -9.38 25.94 -5.47
CA GLU A 336 -9.11 24.56 -5.04
C GLU A 336 -8.13 23.82 -5.95
N ALA A 337 -8.34 23.86 -7.27
CA ALA A 337 -7.42 23.23 -8.24
C ALA A 337 -5.99 23.80 -8.18
N ALA A 338 -5.83 25.05 -7.77
CA ALA A 338 -4.52 25.68 -7.62
C ALA A 338 -3.90 25.41 -6.23
N ALA A 339 -4.72 25.21 -5.20
CA ALA A 339 -4.26 24.68 -3.92
C ALA A 339 -3.82 23.22 -4.05
N GLN A 340 -4.52 22.43 -4.86
CA GLN A 340 -4.14 21.05 -5.19
C GLN A 340 -2.84 21.04 -5.98
N ASP A 341 -2.73 21.91 -7.00
CA ASP A 341 -1.47 22.10 -7.73
C ASP A 341 -0.34 22.55 -6.79
N MET A 342 -0.59 23.42 -5.81
CA MET A 342 0.40 23.78 -4.80
C MET A 342 0.79 22.57 -3.95
N ARG A 343 -0.16 21.80 -3.44
CA ARG A 343 0.13 20.56 -2.70
C ARG A 343 0.96 19.58 -3.54
N GLU A 344 0.63 19.45 -4.82
CA GLU A 344 1.28 18.52 -5.73
C GLU A 344 2.58 19.04 -6.31
N ASN A 345 2.84 20.34 -6.41
CA ASN A 345 4.00 20.87 -7.14
C ASN A 345 4.86 21.83 -6.32
N ASP A 346 4.30 22.42 -5.27
CA ASP A 346 5.03 23.16 -4.22
C ASP A 346 4.58 22.72 -2.82
N PRO A 347 4.74 21.42 -2.48
CA PRO A 347 4.24 20.88 -1.22
C PRO A 347 4.86 21.56 0.00
N LYS A 348 6.07 22.13 -0.15
CA LYS A 348 6.72 22.92 0.89
C LYS A 348 5.94 24.20 1.18
N GLN A 349 5.58 24.96 0.16
CA GLN A 349 4.76 26.16 0.34
C GLN A 349 3.39 25.81 0.93
N PHE A 350 2.79 24.70 0.49
CA PHE A 350 1.54 24.21 1.05
C PHE A 350 1.66 23.97 2.57
N VAL A 351 2.68 23.20 2.99
CA VAL A 351 2.90 22.88 4.42
C VAL A 351 3.29 24.10 5.25
N GLU A 352 4.15 24.99 4.75
CA GLU A 352 4.50 26.25 5.45
C GLU A 352 3.27 27.15 5.66
N THR A 353 2.32 27.11 4.73
CA THR A 353 1.06 27.85 4.85
C THR A 353 0.21 27.28 5.99
N LEU A 354 0.07 25.95 6.05
CA LEU A 354 -0.68 25.28 7.11
C LEU A 354 -0.05 25.49 8.49
N GLU A 355 1.27 25.36 8.62
CA GLU A 355 2.01 25.61 9.85
C GLU A 355 1.79 27.06 10.34
N SER A 356 1.85 28.04 9.43
CA SER A 356 1.59 29.44 9.79
C SER A 356 0.14 29.68 10.23
N ALA A 357 -0.81 29.01 9.58
CA ALA A 357 -2.23 29.07 9.95
C ALA A 357 -2.49 28.45 11.34
N LEU A 358 -1.83 27.32 11.64
CA LEU A 358 -1.84 26.69 12.96
C LEU A 358 -1.29 27.64 14.04
N GLU A 359 -0.14 28.26 13.80
CA GLU A 359 0.47 29.21 14.75
C GLU A 359 -0.39 30.45 15.01
N GLN A 360 -1.19 30.87 14.03
CA GLN A 360 -2.09 32.01 14.11
C GLN A 360 -3.47 31.66 14.70
N GLY A 361 -3.75 30.37 14.95
CA GLY A 361 -5.05 29.90 15.41
C GLY A 361 -6.16 30.07 14.36
N GLN A 362 -5.84 29.92 13.07
CA GLN A 362 -6.83 30.08 11.99
C GLN A 362 -7.76 28.88 11.85
N PHE A 363 -7.35 27.70 12.32
CA PHE A 363 -8.18 26.49 12.42
C PHE A 363 -9.09 26.51 13.67
N GLU A 364 -9.77 27.62 13.94
CA GLU A 364 -10.72 27.73 15.06
C GLU A 364 -11.97 26.87 14.80
N ARG A 365 -11.86 25.56 15.08
CA ARG A 365 -13.00 24.66 15.25
C ARG A 365 -13.22 24.35 16.74
N PRO A 366 -14.45 23.99 17.13
CA PRO A 366 -14.73 23.55 18.49
C PRO A 366 -14.10 22.19 18.84
N ASP A 367 -13.60 21.41 17.86
CA ASP A 367 -13.00 20.10 18.09
C ASP A 367 -11.44 20.15 18.08
N PRO A 368 -10.77 19.53 19.07
CA PRO A 368 -9.30 19.52 19.16
C PRO A 368 -8.63 18.57 18.16
N TYR A 369 -9.40 17.83 17.37
CA TYR A 369 -8.90 16.72 16.57
C TYR A 369 -8.34 17.18 15.24
N THR A 370 -9.01 18.14 14.60
CA THR A 370 -8.57 18.67 13.30
C THR A 370 -7.17 19.29 13.39
N GLU A 371 -6.92 20.12 14.42
CA GLU A 371 -5.61 20.74 14.61
C GLU A 371 -4.49 19.69 14.75
N ALA A 372 -4.73 18.65 15.56
CA ALA A 372 -3.76 17.59 15.79
C ALA A 372 -3.47 16.76 14.52
N LEU A 373 -4.50 16.48 13.70
CA LEU A 373 -4.32 15.82 12.40
C LEU A 373 -3.45 16.64 11.46
N ILE A 374 -3.69 17.95 11.37
CA ILE A 374 -2.91 18.86 10.52
C ILE A 374 -1.47 18.95 11.04
N ARG A 375 -1.26 19.02 12.36
CA ARG A 375 0.10 18.97 12.95
C ARG A 375 0.83 17.69 12.57
N ASN A 376 0.24 16.52 12.79
CA ASN A 376 0.83 15.24 12.43
C ASN A 376 1.17 15.17 10.94
N TYR A 377 0.27 15.65 10.07
CA TYR A 377 0.52 15.72 8.63
C TYR A 377 1.72 16.61 8.29
N THR A 378 1.75 17.83 8.82
CA THR A 378 2.85 18.78 8.55
C THR A 378 4.19 18.27 9.10
N GLU A 379 4.21 17.66 10.27
CA GLU A 379 5.41 17.07 10.85
C GLU A 379 5.92 15.84 10.09
N GLY A 380 5.01 14.92 9.75
CA GLY A 380 5.32 13.75 8.93
C GLY A 380 5.87 14.17 7.57
N PHE A 381 5.32 15.23 6.99
CA PHE A 381 5.86 15.84 5.77
C PHE A 381 7.31 16.32 5.96
N ARG A 382 7.60 17.09 7.01
CA ARG A 382 8.96 17.58 7.30
C ARG A 382 9.94 16.44 7.49
N ARG A 383 9.52 15.37 8.15
CA ARG A 383 10.35 14.19 8.42
C ARG A 383 10.56 13.33 7.19
N GLN A 384 9.55 13.12 6.36
CA GLN A 384 9.59 12.09 5.31
C GLN A 384 9.69 12.62 3.88
N VAL A 385 9.43 13.90 3.61
CA VAL A 385 9.38 14.41 2.22
C VAL A 385 10.62 15.25 1.89
N VAL A 386 11.17 15.05 0.69
CA VAL A 386 12.30 15.78 0.12
C VAL A 386 11.81 17.13 -0.40
N GLU A 387 12.46 18.22 0.03
CA GLU A 387 12.03 19.60 -0.27
C GLU A 387 12.35 20.09 -1.72
N THR A 388 12.80 19.23 -2.64
CA THR A 388 13.36 19.69 -3.91
C THR A 388 12.34 19.72 -5.06
N LYS A 389 11.90 20.94 -5.40
CA LYS A 389 11.30 21.53 -6.64
C LYS A 389 10.31 20.72 -7.53
N PRO A 390 9.34 21.43 -8.16
CA PRO A 390 8.24 20.86 -8.94
C PRO A 390 8.72 19.90 -10.03
N ARG A 391 7.97 18.80 -10.17
CA ARG A 391 8.11 17.83 -11.25
C ARG A 391 7.89 18.58 -12.57
N ASP A 392 8.84 18.51 -13.50
CA ASP A 392 8.59 18.99 -14.86
C ASP A 392 7.46 18.13 -15.43
N ARG A 393 6.28 18.73 -15.65
CA ARG A 393 5.06 18.04 -16.14
C ARG A 393 5.29 17.26 -17.45
N ALA A 394 6.36 17.58 -18.18
CA ALA A 394 6.80 16.90 -19.39
C ALA A 394 7.44 15.51 -19.16
N SER A 395 7.81 15.13 -17.93
CA SER A 395 8.38 13.80 -17.66
C SER A 395 7.35 12.70 -17.43
N LEU A 396 6.08 13.05 -17.22
CA LEU A 396 4.98 12.10 -16.96
C LEU A 396 4.46 11.37 -18.20
N GLU A 397 4.80 11.81 -19.42
CA GLU A 397 4.46 11.07 -20.65
C GLU A 397 5.54 10.05 -21.06
N SER A 398 6.59 9.85 -20.26
CA SER A 398 7.76 9.04 -20.65
C SER A 398 8.23 8.01 -19.61
N THR A 399 7.57 7.85 -18.47
CA THR A 399 8.01 6.87 -17.44
C THR A 399 6.99 5.74 -17.28
N THR A 400 6.90 4.90 -18.29
CA THR A 400 6.55 3.46 -18.14
C THR A 400 7.67 2.53 -18.63
N ASP A 401 8.81 3.06 -19.08
CA ASP A 401 9.96 2.23 -19.44
C ASP A 401 11.24 3.04 -19.21
N ASN A 402 11.97 2.74 -18.12
CA ASN A 402 13.30 3.22 -17.70
C ASN A 402 13.26 4.05 -16.41
N ASP A 403 13.60 3.42 -15.28
CA ASP A 403 14.74 3.86 -14.46
C ASP A 403 15.00 2.89 -13.27
N VAL A 404 15.57 1.72 -13.58
CA VAL A 404 16.66 1.17 -12.76
C VAL A 404 17.95 1.69 -13.37
N GLN A 405 18.26 2.98 -13.21
CA GLN A 405 19.64 3.45 -13.34
C GLN A 405 19.86 4.86 -12.73
N LYS A 406 20.80 4.84 -11.76
CA LYS A 406 21.79 5.89 -11.43
C LYS A 406 21.51 6.84 -10.27
N ALA A 407 22.03 6.44 -9.11
CA ALA A 407 22.75 7.34 -8.24
C ALA A 407 24.08 7.82 -8.87
N SER A 408 24.42 9.07 -8.56
CA SER A 408 25.71 9.76 -8.70
C SER A 408 26.09 10.34 -10.07
N ASN A 409 25.84 11.65 -10.21
CA ASN A 409 26.49 12.52 -11.19
C ASN A 409 27.61 13.33 -10.49
N THR A 410 28.84 13.17 -10.97
CA THR A 410 29.84 14.26 -10.98
C THR A 410 30.00 14.69 -12.44
N THR A 411 29.40 15.85 -12.76
CA THR A 411 29.59 16.82 -13.86
C THR A 411 30.17 16.43 -15.26
N MET A 412 29.29 16.47 -16.30
CA MET A 412 29.45 16.78 -17.76
C MET A 412 30.40 15.90 -18.64
N PRO A 413 30.16 15.66 -19.98
CA PRO A 413 29.14 16.16 -20.92
C PRO A 413 28.34 15.07 -21.72
N SER A 414 27.18 15.43 -22.27
CA SER A 414 26.35 14.80 -23.34
C SER A 414 26.48 13.29 -23.63
N PRO A 415 25.43 12.45 -23.44
CA PRO A 415 25.50 11.03 -23.80
C PRO A 415 25.22 10.81 -25.29
N SER A 416 26.26 10.32 -25.96
CA SER A 416 26.18 9.43 -27.11
C SER A 416 25.46 8.13 -26.74
N THR A 417 24.66 7.63 -27.68
CA THR A 417 24.25 6.22 -27.88
C THR A 417 25.08 5.20 -27.08
N HIS A 418 24.47 4.53 -26.10
CA HIS A 418 25.02 3.31 -25.53
C HIS A 418 24.94 2.18 -26.56
N ALA A 419 26.08 1.62 -26.94
CA ALA A 419 26.15 0.40 -27.74
C ALA A 419 26.04 -0.79 -26.78
N ALA A 420 24.96 -1.56 -26.86
CA ALA A 420 24.87 -2.87 -26.23
C ALA A 420 25.74 -3.86 -27.03
N LEU A 421 26.64 -4.57 -26.36
CA LEU A 421 27.47 -5.61 -26.96
C LEU A 421 26.87 -6.98 -26.64
N ASP A 422 26.18 -7.59 -27.60
CA ASP A 422 25.77 -8.99 -27.49
C ASP A 422 26.99 -9.89 -27.74
N ILE A 423 27.59 -10.40 -26.67
CA ILE A 423 28.79 -11.25 -26.71
C ILE A 423 28.62 -12.52 -27.54
N ARG A 424 27.38 -12.98 -27.77
CA ARG A 424 27.07 -14.15 -28.61
C ARG A 424 27.28 -13.88 -30.10
N THR A 425 27.36 -12.60 -30.49
CA THR A 425 27.63 -12.19 -31.87
C THR A 425 29.12 -12.15 -32.19
N ILE A 426 29.99 -12.33 -31.20
CA ILE A 426 31.44 -12.35 -31.36
C ILE A 426 31.90 -13.80 -31.51
N GLU A 427 32.60 -14.11 -32.60
CA GLU A 427 33.14 -15.44 -32.86
C GLU A 427 34.12 -15.84 -31.73
N GLY A 428 33.82 -16.94 -31.03
CA GLY A 428 34.56 -17.37 -29.84
C GLY A 428 34.15 -16.68 -28.53
N GLY A 429 33.14 -15.80 -28.53
CA GLY A 429 32.69 -15.00 -27.37
C GLY A 429 32.00 -15.76 -26.23
N THR A 430 32.13 -17.09 -26.16
CA THR A 430 31.56 -17.89 -25.08
C THR A 430 32.35 -17.66 -23.79
N PRO A 431 31.72 -17.24 -22.69
CA PRO A 431 32.40 -17.13 -21.40
C PRO A 431 32.69 -18.51 -20.84
N GLU A 432 33.94 -18.76 -20.47
CA GLU A 432 34.40 -19.96 -19.78
C GLU A 432 34.87 -19.61 -18.37
N ILE A 433 34.39 -20.35 -17.38
CA ILE A 433 34.77 -20.20 -15.97
C ILE A 433 35.76 -21.31 -15.63
N ASN A 434 36.98 -20.92 -15.29
CA ASN A 434 38.05 -21.81 -14.88
C ASN A 434 38.29 -21.67 -13.38
N PHE A 435 38.31 -22.80 -12.68
CA PHE A 435 38.68 -22.87 -11.26
C PHE A 435 40.11 -23.37 -11.13
N ASP A 436 40.95 -22.67 -10.36
CA ASP A 436 42.27 -23.17 -10.00
C ASP A 436 42.22 -24.18 -8.84
N ASP A 437 43.36 -24.81 -8.52
CA ASP A 437 43.48 -25.78 -7.42
C ASP A 437 43.20 -25.18 -6.03
N ASN A 438 43.07 -23.85 -5.93
CA ASN A 438 42.69 -23.12 -4.72
C ASN A 438 41.23 -22.61 -4.77
N LEU A 439 40.43 -23.09 -5.73
CA LEU A 439 39.03 -22.70 -5.96
C LEU A 439 38.81 -21.23 -6.34
N ASN A 440 39.84 -20.52 -6.82
CA ASN A 440 39.63 -19.20 -7.38
C ASN A 440 39.00 -19.33 -8.77
N ALA A 441 37.86 -18.67 -8.95
CA ALA A 441 37.22 -18.58 -10.25
C ALA A 441 37.89 -17.47 -11.09
N SER A 442 38.22 -17.79 -12.33
CA SER A 442 38.61 -16.82 -13.36
C SER A 442 37.70 -16.99 -14.57
N THR A 443 37.33 -15.88 -15.20
CA THR A 443 36.46 -15.89 -16.38
C THR A 443 37.25 -15.47 -17.60
N THR A 444 37.19 -16.27 -18.65
CA THR A 444 37.76 -15.94 -19.95
C THR A 444 36.67 -15.86 -21.01
N ILE A 445 36.85 -15.01 -22.02
CA ILE A 445 35.95 -14.87 -23.17
C ILE A 445 36.83 -14.98 -24.42
N GLY A 446 36.59 -15.99 -25.27
CA GLY A 446 37.44 -16.26 -26.43
C GLY A 446 38.89 -16.59 -26.09
N GLY A 447 39.13 -17.20 -24.92
CA GLY A 447 40.47 -17.57 -24.45
C GLY A 447 41.30 -16.42 -23.85
N VAL A 448 40.69 -15.24 -23.65
CA VAL A 448 41.32 -14.08 -23.02
C VAL A 448 40.60 -13.75 -21.71
N ASP A 449 41.31 -13.29 -20.68
CA ASP A 449 40.73 -12.83 -19.41
C ASP A 449 39.63 -11.77 -19.64
N ALA A 450 38.48 -11.94 -18.97
CA ALA A 450 37.28 -11.14 -19.23
C ALA A 450 37.50 -9.62 -19.06
N PRO A 451 38.18 -9.13 -18.00
CA PRO A 451 38.61 -7.74 -17.91
C PRO A 451 39.42 -7.25 -19.12
N ALA A 452 40.39 -8.04 -19.60
CA ALA A 452 41.19 -7.70 -20.77
C ALA A 452 40.36 -7.72 -22.07
N PHE A 453 39.40 -8.64 -22.19
CA PHE A 453 38.45 -8.70 -23.29
C PHE A 453 37.61 -7.42 -23.36
N PHE A 454 36.98 -7.00 -22.27
CA PHE A 454 36.15 -5.78 -22.25
C PHE A 454 37.00 -4.50 -22.44
N ALA A 455 38.21 -4.46 -21.87
CA ALA A 455 39.15 -3.37 -22.11
C ALA A 455 39.51 -3.24 -23.61
N SER A 456 39.62 -4.35 -24.34
CA SER A 456 39.89 -4.34 -25.78
C SER A 456 38.77 -3.71 -26.61
N PHE A 457 37.52 -3.73 -26.15
CA PHE A 457 36.41 -3.05 -26.85
C PHE A 457 36.35 -1.55 -26.54
N ALA A 458 36.86 -1.13 -25.38
CA ALA A 458 36.90 0.27 -24.97
C ALA A 458 38.12 1.03 -25.53
N ASP A 459 39.21 0.34 -25.87
CA ASP A 459 40.46 0.92 -26.36
C ASP A 459 40.89 0.36 -27.73
N PRO A 460 40.90 1.18 -28.80
CA PRO A 460 41.32 0.76 -30.14
C PRO A 460 42.73 0.19 -30.25
N GLN A 461 43.67 0.59 -29.36
CA GLN A 461 45.02 0.03 -29.35
C GLN A 461 45.05 -1.38 -28.76
N LEU A 462 44.27 -1.64 -27.72
CA LEU A 462 44.09 -2.97 -27.15
C LEU A 462 43.31 -3.89 -28.10
N ALA A 463 42.31 -3.35 -28.81
CA ALA A 463 41.61 -4.05 -29.89
C ALA A 463 42.59 -4.55 -30.98
N ALA A 464 43.46 -3.65 -31.46
CA ALA A 464 44.45 -3.98 -32.48
C ALA A 464 45.50 -4.98 -31.98
N GLN A 465 45.90 -4.90 -30.70
CA GLN A 465 46.77 -5.90 -30.07
C GLN A 465 46.09 -7.27 -29.97
N ARG A 466 44.79 -7.30 -29.65
CA ARG A 466 43.99 -8.53 -29.60
C ARG A 466 43.84 -9.17 -30.98
N GLU A 467 43.50 -8.42 -32.02
CA GLU A 467 43.44 -8.95 -33.40
C GLU A 467 44.79 -9.52 -33.84
N THR A 468 45.89 -8.88 -33.45
CA THR A 468 47.25 -9.38 -33.73
C THR A 468 47.54 -10.69 -32.99
N LEU A 469 47.07 -10.81 -31.74
CA LEU A 469 47.19 -12.03 -30.92
C LEU A 469 46.36 -13.18 -31.49
N GLU A 470 45.10 -12.92 -31.84
CA GLU A 470 44.19 -13.89 -32.47
C GLU A 470 44.70 -14.36 -33.84
N GLN A 471 45.26 -13.47 -34.66
CA GLN A 471 45.91 -13.84 -35.92
C GLN A 471 47.18 -14.68 -35.69
N SER A 472 47.92 -14.43 -34.62
CA SER A 472 49.12 -15.19 -34.27
C SER A 472 48.82 -16.59 -33.73
N THR A 473 47.71 -16.77 -33.01
CA THR A 473 47.23 -18.07 -32.51
C THR A 473 46.50 -18.86 -33.59
N ALA A 474 45.71 -18.21 -34.45
CA ALA A 474 45.09 -18.86 -35.61
C ALA A 474 46.12 -19.29 -36.68
N SER A 475 47.28 -18.65 -36.73
CA SER A 475 48.39 -19.03 -37.63
C SER A 475 49.28 -20.14 -37.08
N GLN A 476 49.06 -20.62 -35.84
CA GLN A 476 49.66 -21.87 -35.39
C GLN A 476 48.87 -23.05 -35.97
N THR A 477 48.98 -23.22 -37.29
CA THR A 477 48.72 -24.51 -37.93
C THR A 477 49.56 -25.57 -37.24
N THR A 478 48.86 -26.61 -36.81
CA THR A 478 49.34 -27.88 -36.27
C THR A 478 50.66 -28.29 -36.92
N PRO A 479 51.71 -28.64 -36.15
CA PRO A 479 52.86 -29.33 -36.72
C PRO A 479 52.34 -30.61 -37.37
N ASP A 480 52.56 -30.75 -38.67
CA ASP A 480 52.30 -31.98 -39.41
C ASP A 480 53.23 -33.07 -38.85
N PHE A 481 52.71 -33.85 -37.91
CA PHE A 481 53.31 -35.10 -37.45
C PHE A 481 52.78 -36.26 -38.29
N SER A 482 52.97 -36.20 -39.61
CA SER A 482 52.98 -37.40 -40.44
C SER A 482 54.19 -38.25 -40.05
N PHE A 483 54.05 -39.08 -39.01
CA PHE A 483 54.98 -40.16 -38.76
C PHE A 483 54.86 -41.21 -39.86
N ALA A 484 55.98 -41.48 -40.51
CA ALA A 484 56.14 -42.57 -41.46
C ALA A 484 55.67 -43.90 -40.84
N GLN A 485 54.87 -44.66 -41.59
CA GLN A 485 54.65 -46.08 -41.33
C GLN A 485 55.99 -46.81 -41.44
N THR A 486 56.55 -47.23 -40.30
CA THR A 486 57.58 -48.27 -40.26
C THR A 486 56.88 -49.63 -40.24
N GLU A 487 57.23 -50.45 -41.23
CA GLU A 487 56.86 -51.86 -41.33
C GLU A 487 57.28 -52.66 -40.08
N PRO A 488 56.56 -53.74 -39.73
CA PRO A 488 56.97 -54.62 -38.64
C PRO A 488 58.15 -55.50 -39.09
N ALA A 489 59.35 -55.16 -38.64
CA ALA A 489 60.51 -56.05 -38.73
C ALA A 489 60.50 -57.07 -37.58
N THR A 490 60.40 -58.33 -37.98
CA THR A 490 60.58 -59.58 -37.23
C THR A 490 61.83 -59.61 -36.36
N THR A 491 61.72 -60.12 -35.13
CA THR A 491 62.86 -60.59 -34.31
C THR A 491 63.13 -62.07 -34.59
N PRO A 492 64.39 -62.47 -34.84
CA PRO A 492 64.86 -63.79 -34.49
C PRO A 492 65.81 -63.75 -33.27
N THR A 493 65.49 -64.61 -32.30
CA THR A 493 66.30 -65.14 -31.17
C THR A 493 66.82 -64.18 -30.11
#